data_AF-A0A2S7CGV4-F1
#
_entry.id   AF-A0A2S7CGV4-F1
#
_cell.length_a   1.000
_cell.length_b   1.000
_cell.length_c   1.000
_cell.angle_alpha   90.00
_cell.angle_beta   90.00
_cell.angle_gamma   90.00
#
_symmetry.space_group_name_H-M   'P 1'
#
loop_
_entity.id
_entity.type
_entity.pdbx_description
1 polymer ?
#
loop_
_entity_poly.entity_id
_entity_poly.type
_entity_poly.pdbx_seq_one_letter_code
_entity_poly.pdbx_strand_id
1 'polypeptide(L)'
;MPPKTAADPDALVGVFFTTESHSGIRQIGAHKPGTVVRVEPAEALRLVSVKRFQYATAEDAATAAVWLEQFNAAALSDPVGPATGVDGQGDGATIAPAQE
;
A
#
# COMPACT_ATOMS: atom_id res chain seq x y z
N MET A 1 22.96 -3.84 17.93
CA MET A 1 21.75 -3.68 17.08
C MET A 1 21.58 -2.19 16.88
N PRO A 2 21.72 -1.65 15.66
CA PRO A 2 21.39 -0.25 15.43
C PRO A 2 19.92 0.00 15.78
N PRO A 3 19.56 1.19 16.29
CA PRO A 3 18.18 1.50 16.61
C PRO A 3 17.32 1.35 15.36
N LYS A 4 16.17 0.67 15.49
CA LYS A 4 15.11 0.65 14.47
C LYS A 4 14.58 2.08 14.38
N THR A 5 15.17 2.90 13.51
CA THR A 5 14.74 4.26 13.25
C THR A 5 13.28 4.20 12.85
N ALA A 6 12.41 4.89 13.60
CA ALA A 6 11.01 4.99 13.23
C ALA A 6 10.91 5.61 11.83
N ALA A 7 10.04 5.07 10.96
CA ALA A 7 9.68 5.76 9.72
C ALA A 7 9.15 7.14 10.09
N ASP A 8 9.85 8.15 9.60
CA ASP A 8 9.38 9.52 9.66
C ASP A 8 8.21 9.64 8.65
N PRO A 9 7.01 10.07 9.08
CA PRO A 9 5.84 10.12 8.21
C PRO A 9 5.96 11.17 7.11
N ASP A 10 6.88 12.13 7.23
CA ASP A 10 7.21 13.14 6.22
C ASP A 10 8.45 12.74 5.38
N ALA A 11 9.01 11.53 5.57
CA ALA A 11 10.16 11.07 4.79
C ALA A 11 9.78 10.75 3.34
N LEU A 12 10.33 11.53 2.41
CA LEU A 12 10.13 11.32 0.99
C LEU A 12 11.06 10.26 0.40
N VAL A 13 10.47 9.29 -0.28
CA VAL A 13 11.13 8.16 -0.95
C VAL A 13 11.39 8.50 -2.41
N GLY A 14 12.65 8.34 -2.84
CA GLY A 14 13.05 8.47 -4.23
C GLY A 14 12.67 7.25 -5.07
N VAL A 15 11.93 7.47 -6.16
CA VAL A 15 11.59 6.43 -7.15
C VAL A 15 11.83 6.91 -8.57
N PHE A 16 12.11 5.99 -9.49
CA PHE A 16 12.24 6.26 -10.91
C PHE A 16 11.79 5.05 -11.75
N PHE A 17 11.62 5.24 -13.04
CA PHE A 17 11.47 4.13 -13.98
C PHE A 17 12.37 4.36 -15.18
N THR A 18 12.79 3.29 -15.86
CA THR A 18 13.59 3.39 -17.07
C THR A 18 12.75 3.06 -18.29
N THR A 19 13.25 3.45 -19.47
CA THR A 19 12.70 3.02 -20.75
C THR A 19 12.84 1.51 -20.95
N GLU A 20 13.81 0.85 -20.30
CA GLU A 20 13.94 -0.61 -20.31
C GLU A 20 12.83 -1.28 -19.50
N SER A 21 12.47 -0.73 -18.33
CA SER A 21 11.32 -1.22 -17.55
C SER A 21 9.98 -0.97 -18.27
N HIS A 22 9.91 0.06 -19.12
CA HIS A 22 8.69 0.51 -19.82
C HIS A 22 8.98 0.95 -21.26
N SER A 23 9.22 -0.02 -22.14
CA SER A 23 9.54 0.27 -23.55
C SER A 23 8.40 1.02 -24.25
N GLY A 24 8.75 2.07 -24.98
CA GLY A 24 7.80 2.91 -25.71
C GLY A 24 7.02 3.93 -24.86
N ILE A 25 7.13 3.89 -23.53
CA ILE A 25 6.45 4.84 -22.65
C ILE A 25 7.28 6.12 -22.50
N ARG A 26 6.68 7.26 -22.86
CA ARG A 26 7.32 8.59 -22.75
C ARG A 26 7.14 9.23 -21.38
N GLN A 27 6.03 8.93 -20.69
CA GLN A 27 5.75 9.38 -19.33
C GLN A 27 4.68 8.51 -18.67
N ILE A 28 4.72 8.39 -17.34
CA ILE A 28 3.67 7.75 -16.52
C ILE A 28 3.13 8.81 -15.57
N GLY A 29 1.91 9.30 -15.81
CA GLY A 29 1.39 10.47 -15.10
C GLY A 29 2.30 11.68 -15.33
N ALA A 30 2.86 12.23 -14.26
CA ALA A 30 3.84 13.34 -14.31
C ALA A 30 5.31 12.88 -14.35
N HIS A 31 5.57 11.57 -14.30
CA HIS A 31 6.93 11.04 -14.19
C HIS A 31 7.54 10.75 -15.56
N LYS A 32 8.77 11.22 -15.78
CA LYS A 32 9.56 10.95 -16.98
C LYS A 32 10.58 9.83 -16.73
N PRO A 33 10.91 9.00 -17.73
CA PRO A 33 11.89 7.95 -17.56
C PRO A 33 13.27 8.53 -17.22
N GLY A 34 14.01 7.83 -16.36
CA GLY A 34 15.35 8.21 -15.88
C GLY A 34 15.38 9.38 -14.89
N THR A 35 14.24 9.99 -14.57
CA THR A 35 14.16 11.07 -13.58
C THR A 35 13.79 10.49 -12.22
N VAL A 36 14.58 10.80 -11.19
CA VAL A 36 14.25 10.48 -9.80
C VAL A 36 13.21 11.47 -9.29
N VAL A 37 12.15 10.95 -8.69
CA VAL A 37 11.05 11.74 -8.12
C VAL A 37 10.90 11.36 -6.65
N ARG A 38 10.66 12.37 -5.81
CA ARG A 38 10.43 12.21 -4.37
C ARG A 38 8.93 12.13 -4.12
N VAL A 39 8.48 11.06 -3.48
CA VAL A 39 7.06 10.81 -3.19
C VAL A 39 6.89 10.25 -1.78
N GLU A 40 5.67 10.29 -1.27
CA GLU A 40 5.31 9.67 -0.01
C GLU A 40 5.58 8.14 -0.01
N PRO A 41 5.95 7.54 1.14
CA PRO A 41 6.26 6.11 1.23
C PRO A 41 5.14 5.20 0.71
N ALA A 42 3.88 5.56 0.99
CA ALA A 42 2.71 4.83 0.52
C ALA A 42 2.61 4.81 -1.03
N GLU A 43 2.82 5.97 -1.66
CA GLU A 43 2.79 6.05 -3.13
C GLU A 43 4.04 5.40 -3.74
N ALA A 44 5.20 5.49 -3.10
CA ALA A 44 6.40 4.79 -3.54
C ALA A 44 6.17 3.27 -3.62
N LEU A 45 5.58 2.67 -2.59
CA LEU A 45 5.22 1.25 -2.58
C LEU A 45 4.27 0.91 -3.73
N ARG A 46 3.23 1.73 -3.94
CA ARG A 46 2.28 1.52 -5.03
C ARG A 46 2.95 1.59 -6.40
N LEU A 47 3.81 2.58 -6.63
CA LEU A 47 4.53 2.77 -7.89
C LEU A 47 5.51 1.61 -8.16
N VAL A 48 6.23 1.15 -7.14
CA VAL A 48 7.19 0.04 -7.27
C VAL A 48 6.45 -1.29 -7.49
N SER A 49 5.44 -1.61 -6.67
CA SER A 49 4.73 -2.88 -6.73
C SER A 49 3.82 -3.01 -7.95
N VAL A 50 3.12 -1.94 -8.35
CA VAL A 50 2.10 -2.00 -9.41
C VAL A 50 2.64 -1.50 -10.75
N LYS A 51 3.44 -0.44 -10.73
CA LYS A 51 3.91 0.24 -11.95
C LYS A 51 5.38 -0.05 -12.27
N ARG A 52 6.01 -1.04 -11.62
CA ARG A 52 7.40 -1.45 -11.86
C ARG A 52 8.40 -0.30 -11.83
N PHE A 53 8.16 0.69 -10.96
CA PHE A 53 9.19 1.66 -10.61
C PHE A 53 10.29 0.97 -9.80
N GLN A 54 11.44 1.62 -9.75
CA GLN A 54 12.60 1.21 -8.95
C GLN A 54 12.86 2.28 -7.90
N TYR A 55 13.34 1.86 -6.72
CA TYR A 55 13.85 2.80 -5.72
C TYR A 55 15.13 3.45 -6.23
N ALA A 56 15.28 4.75 -6.01
CA ALA A 56 16.47 5.49 -6.44
C ALA A 56 17.74 5.05 -5.69
N THR A 57 17.59 4.68 -4.42
CA THR A 57 18.69 4.22 -3.56
C THR A 57 18.26 3.07 -2.66
N ALA A 58 19.23 2.40 -2.04
CA ALA A 58 18.96 1.37 -1.02
C ALA A 58 18.33 1.97 0.26
N GLU A 59 18.65 3.23 0.59
CA GLU A 59 18.05 3.94 1.72
C GLU A 59 16.57 4.23 1.47
N ASP A 60 16.21 4.63 0.25
CA ASP A 60 14.80 4.84 -0.16
C ASP A 60 13.99 3.54 -0.03
N ALA A 61 14.57 2.40 -0.42
CA ALA A 61 13.94 1.09 -0.25
C ALA A 61 13.75 0.73 1.24
N ALA A 62 14.75 1.02 2.08
CA ALA A 62 14.67 0.79 3.53
C ALA A 62 13.58 1.65 4.18
N THR A 63 13.49 2.94 3.83
CA THR A 63 12.44 3.84 4.33
C THR A 63 11.05 3.32 3.98
N ALA A 64 10.82 2.90 2.73
CA ALA A 64 9.54 2.33 2.32
C ALA A 64 9.20 1.02 3.06
N ALA A 65 10.21 0.17 3.33
CA ALA A 65 10.02 -1.07 4.07
C ALA A 65 9.65 -0.82 5.54
N VAL A 66 10.35 0.10 6.23
CA VAL A 66 10.03 0.46 7.62
C VAL A 66 8.62 1.05 7.71
N TRP A 67 8.22 1.89 6.77
CA TRP A 67 6.86 2.44 6.72
C TRP A 67 5.81 1.33 6.57
N LEU A 68 6.02 0.36 5.67
CA LEU A 68 5.10 -0.77 5.48
C LEU A 68 4.98 -1.64 6.74
N GLU A 69 6.07 -1.92 7.44
CA GLU A 69 6.05 -2.65 8.71
C GLU A 69 5.19 -1.93 9.75
N GLN A 70 5.34 -0.60 9.87
CA GLN A 70 4.56 0.21 10.81
C GLN A 70 3.07 0.26 10.43
N PHE A 71 2.78 0.44 9.14
CA PHE A 71 1.40 0.43 8.63
C PHE A 71 0.70 -0.91 8.94
N ASN A 72 1.38 -2.02 8.68
CA ASN A 72 0.84 -3.35 8.98
C ASN A 72 0.68 -3.58 10.50
N ALA A 73 1.63 -3.11 11.32
CA ALA A 73 1.52 -3.19 12.78
C ALA A 73 0.33 -2.37 13.32
N ALA A 74 0.07 -1.20 12.75
CA ALA A 74 -1.12 -0.40 13.08
C ALA A 74 -2.40 -1.14 12.71
N ALA A 75 -2.47 -1.79 11.54
CA ALA A 75 -3.62 -2.58 11.12
C ALA A 75 -3.91 -3.78 12.03
N LEU A 76 -2.88 -4.37 12.63
CA LEU A 76 -3.01 -5.47 13.61
C LEU A 76 -3.36 -4.99 15.02
N SER A 77 -3.13 -3.71 15.31
CA SER A 77 -3.40 -3.11 16.63
C SER A 77 -4.82 -2.57 16.75
N ASP A 78 -5.59 -2.57 15.66
CA ASP A 78 -7.00 -2.17 15.66
C ASP A 78 -7.85 -3.35 16.18
N PRO A 79 -8.46 -3.25 17.38
CA PRO A 79 -9.36 -4.27 17.88
C PRO A 79 -10.73 -4.09 17.23
N VAL A 80 -10.83 -4.16 15.90
CA VAL A 80 -12.10 -4.42 15.25
C VAL A 80 -12.35 -5.92 15.35
N GLY A 81 -12.67 -6.38 16.56
CA GLY A 81 -13.45 -7.60 16.68
C GLY A 81 -14.72 -7.43 15.84
N PRO A 82 -15.23 -8.47 15.15
CA PRO A 82 -16.57 -8.37 14.57
C PRO A 82 -17.49 -7.86 15.66
N ALA A 83 -18.31 -6.85 15.38
CA ALA A 83 -19.28 -6.35 16.32
C ALA A 83 -20.27 -7.49 16.66
N THR A 84 -19.94 -8.32 17.65
CA THR A 84 -20.89 -9.15 18.36
C THR A 84 -21.79 -8.20 19.14
N GLY A 85 -22.91 -7.80 18.54
CA GLY A 85 -23.90 -6.97 19.21
C GLY A 85 -24.73 -6.11 18.27
N VAL A 86 -25.37 -6.71 17.26
CA VAL A 86 -26.74 -6.31 16.95
C VAL A 86 -27.64 -7.48 17.33
N ASP A 87 -28.23 -7.37 18.51
CA ASP A 87 -29.33 -8.23 18.90
C ASP A 87 -30.47 -8.05 17.89
N GLY A 88 -30.77 -9.13 17.17
CA GLY A 88 -32.07 -9.33 16.52
C GLY A 88 -32.37 -8.47 15.29
N GLN A 89 -31.93 -8.92 14.11
CA GLN A 89 -32.80 -8.88 12.94
C GLN A 89 -32.85 -10.29 12.33
N GLY A 90 -33.74 -11.10 12.89
CA GLY A 90 -34.16 -12.34 12.26
C GLY A 90 -34.92 -12.00 10.99
N ASP A 91 -34.22 -11.89 9.86
CA ASP A 91 -34.82 -12.02 8.53
C ASP A 91 -34.57 -13.44 8.03
N GLY A 92 -35.13 -14.39 8.78
CA GLY A 92 -35.35 -15.74 8.28
C GLY A 92 -36.45 -15.65 7.25
N ALA A 93 -36.08 -15.42 5.99
CA ALA A 93 -36.98 -15.58 4.86
C ALA A 93 -37.63 -16.96 4.97
N THR A 94 -38.91 -16.98 5.33
CA THR A 94 -39.71 -18.20 5.36
C THR A 94 -39.86 -18.65 3.92
N ILE A 95 -39.08 -19.66 3.52
CA ILE A 95 -39.29 -20.36 2.27
C ILE A 95 -40.51 -21.25 2.49
N ALA A 96 -41.69 -20.79 2.05
CA ALA A 96 -42.87 -21.64 1.99
C ALA A 96 -42.61 -22.76 0.96
N PRO A 97 -42.84 -24.05 1.28
CA PRO A 97 -42.88 -25.07 0.24
C PRO A 97 -44.12 -24.83 -0.62
N ALA A 98 -43.91 -24.52 -1.90
CA ALA A 98 -44.97 -24.66 -2.90
C ALA A 98 -45.30 -26.16 -3.02
N GLN A 99 -46.50 -26.54 -2.63
CA GLN A 99 -47.06 -27.85 -2.94
C GLN A 99 -47.90 -27.69 -4.22
N GLU A 100 -47.53 -28.41 -5.27
CA GLU A 100 -48.45 -28.88 -6.31
C GLU A 100 -49.22 -30.11 -5.81
#